data_AF-A0A376FE90-F1
#
_entry.id   AF-A0A376FE90-F1
#
_cell.length_a   1.000
_cell.length_b   1.000
_cell.length_c   1.000
_cell.angle_alpha   90.00
_cell.angle_beta   90.00
_cell.angle_gamma   90.00
#
_symmetry.space_group_name_H-M   'P 1'
#
loop_
_entity.id
_entity.type
_entity.pdbx_description
1 polymer ?
#
loop_
_entity_poly.entity_id
_entity_poly.type
_entity_poly.pdbx_seq_one_letter_code
_entity_poly.pdbx_strand_id
1 'polypeptide(L)'
;MLAAIALVRHTLTLFGGIVPRKASAHLRDLLTQTETLMLSDVSAQTAILQPASRDGQNWALTEFLVTRGWRAFLDAKAETKIAENFKRFADIHLSRHAAELKSTFAYPLGDQYGDQLPRLSRNIDSMLLLSGAYDGVKTQAWLENWQGAEARH
;
A
#
# COMPACT_ATOMS: atom_id res chain seq x y z
N MET A 1 -5.80 10.00 -7.27
CA MET A 1 -6.60 8.77 -7.13
C MET A 1 -5.77 7.50 -7.31
N LEU A 2 -4.93 7.41 -8.36
CA LEU A 2 -4.00 6.28 -8.57
C LEU A 2 -3.08 6.01 -7.36
N ALA A 3 -2.50 7.06 -6.76
CA ALA A 3 -1.69 6.94 -5.54
C ALA A 3 -2.46 6.30 -4.36
N ALA A 4 -3.76 6.58 -4.23
CA ALA A 4 -4.58 5.97 -3.17
C ALA A 4 -4.83 4.47 -3.43
N ILE A 5 -5.05 4.08 -4.69
CA ILE A 5 -5.16 2.66 -5.08
C ILE A 5 -3.83 1.94 -4.80
N ALA A 6 -2.70 2.56 -5.14
CA ALA A 6 -1.37 2.03 -4.84
C ALA A 6 -1.17 1.83 -3.33
N LEU A 7 -1.51 2.84 -2.51
CA LEU A 7 -1.42 2.77 -1.05
C LEU A 7 -2.25 1.61 -0.47
N VAL A 8 -3.45 1.35 -0.98
CA VAL A 8 -4.26 0.19 -0.57
C VAL A 8 -3.54 -1.12 -0.93
N ARG A 9 -3.01 -1.24 -2.14
CA ARG A 9 -2.24 -2.44 -2.55
C ARG A 9 -0.98 -2.63 -1.71
N HIS A 10 -0.26 -1.56 -1.39
CA HIS A 10 0.93 -1.59 -0.55
C HIS A 10 0.57 -2.00 0.89
N THR A 11 -0.53 -1.50 1.43
CA THR A 11 -1.07 -1.92 2.73
C THR A 11 -1.37 -3.43 2.75
N LEU A 12 -2.11 -3.93 1.74
CA LEU A 12 -2.42 -5.35 1.64
C LEU A 12 -1.17 -6.23 1.46
N THR A 13 -0.07 -5.67 0.93
CA THR A 13 1.21 -6.36 0.77
C THR A 13 2.00 -6.36 2.07
N LEU A 14 2.04 -5.22 2.78
CA LEU A 14 2.71 -5.06 4.07
C LEU A 14 2.19 -6.06 5.12
N PHE A 15 0.88 -6.25 5.17
CA PHE A 15 0.24 -7.22 6.06
C PHE A 15 0.18 -8.65 5.49
N GLY A 16 0.73 -8.91 4.30
CA GLY A 16 0.65 -10.21 3.61
C GLY A 16 1.33 -11.37 4.34
N GLY A 17 2.24 -11.08 5.28
CA GLY A 17 2.85 -12.09 6.15
C GLY A 17 1.96 -12.55 7.32
N ILE A 18 0.79 -11.92 7.49
CA ILE A 18 -0.22 -12.21 8.50
C ILE A 18 -1.55 -12.54 7.81
N VAL A 19 -2.01 -11.67 6.92
CA VAL A 19 -3.25 -11.82 6.16
C VAL A 19 -2.96 -12.52 4.82
N PRO A 20 -3.50 -13.72 4.57
CA PRO A 20 -3.24 -14.43 3.31
C PRO A 20 -3.73 -13.65 2.08
N ARG A 21 -3.00 -13.73 0.96
CA ARG A 21 -3.34 -13.03 -0.30
C ARG A 21 -4.79 -13.32 -0.77
N LYS A 22 -5.26 -14.55 -0.59
CA LYS A 22 -6.63 -14.98 -0.97
C LYS A 22 -7.73 -14.17 -0.26
N ALA A 23 -7.46 -13.64 0.93
CA ALA A 23 -8.43 -12.84 1.70
C ALA A 23 -8.82 -11.54 0.99
N SER A 24 -7.97 -11.05 0.09
CA SER A 24 -8.14 -9.79 -0.62
C SER A 24 -7.97 -9.96 -2.13
N ALA A 25 -8.27 -11.14 -2.66
CA ALA A 25 -8.22 -11.42 -4.10
C ALA A 25 -9.25 -10.57 -4.85
N HIS A 26 -10.52 -10.70 -4.48
CA HIS A 26 -11.61 -9.93 -5.10
C HIS A 26 -11.39 -8.42 -5.02
N LEU A 27 -11.00 -7.90 -3.85
CA LEU A 27 -10.66 -6.48 -3.68
C LEU A 27 -9.54 -6.05 -4.64
N ARG A 28 -8.46 -6.84 -4.78
CA ARG A 28 -7.36 -6.50 -5.70
C ARG A 28 -7.80 -6.47 -7.16
N ASP A 29 -8.69 -7.36 -7.57
CA ASP A 29 -9.21 -7.41 -8.93
C ASP A 29 -10.06 -6.17 -9.25
N LEU A 30 -10.88 -5.73 -8.29
CA LEU A 30 -11.68 -4.52 -8.42
C LEU A 30 -10.81 -3.25 -8.47
N LEU A 31 -9.75 -3.19 -7.65
CA LEU A 31 -8.77 -2.10 -7.71
C LEU A 31 -8.09 -2.04 -9.10
N THR A 32 -7.81 -3.19 -9.72
CA THR A 32 -7.21 -3.25 -11.07
C THR A 32 -8.19 -2.76 -12.13
N GLN A 33 -9.45 -3.16 -12.06
CA GLN A 33 -10.47 -2.66 -12.98
C GLN A 33 -10.63 -1.14 -12.86
N THR A 34 -10.66 -0.63 -11.63
CA THR A 34 -10.76 0.81 -11.33
C THR A 34 -9.56 1.57 -11.90
N GLU A 35 -8.34 1.06 -11.71
CA GLU A 35 -7.11 1.63 -12.24
C GLU A 35 -7.09 1.68 -13.77
N THR A 36 -7.49 0.59 -14.44
CA THR A 36 -7.62 0.54 -15.91
C THR A 36 -8.63 1.56 -16.44
N LEU A 37 -9.78 1.69 -15.76
CA LEU A 37 -10.79 2.68 -16.13
C LEU A 37 -10.26 4.12 -16.00
N MET A 38 -9.49 4.41 -14.94
CA MET A 38 -8.89 5.73 -14.73
C MET A 38 -7.81 6.09 -15.74
N LEU A 39 -7.11 5.10 -16.28
CA LEU A 39 -6.08 5.28 -17.30
C LEU A 39 -6.66 5.33 -18.73
N SER A 40 -7.95 5.06 -18.89
CA SER A 40 -8.63 5.14 -20.18
C SER A 40 -9.05 6.59 -20.51
N ASP A 41 -9.23 6.91 -21.80
CA ASP A 41 -9.71 8.22 -22.29
C ASP A 41 -11.20 8.50 -21.95
N VAL A 42 -11.81 7.72 -21.07
CA VAL A 42 -13.19 7.89 -20.63
C VAL A 42 -13.26 9.12 -19.71
N SER A 43 -14.16 10.05 -20.03
CA SER A 43 -14.44 11.20 -19.16
C SER A 43 -14.74 10.75 -17.73
N ALA A 44 -14.17 11.45 -16.74
CA ALA A 44 -14.38 11.14 -15.32
C ALA A 44 -15.87 11.02 -14.93
N GLN A 45 -16.73 11.80 -15.59
CA GLN A 45 -18.18 11.76 -15.37
C GLN A 45 -18.79 10.45 -15.88
N THR A 46 -18.35 9.97 -17.04
CA THR A 46 -18.80 8.70 -17.62
C THR A 46 -18.31 7.52 -16.79
N ALA A 47 -17.05 7.53 -16.36
CA ALA A 47 -16.45 6.48 -15.52
C ALA A 47 -17.14 6.33 -14.16
N ILE A 48 -17.61 7.42 -13.54
CA ILE A 48 -18.35 7.38 -12.27
C ILE A 48 -19.79 6.90 -12.46
N LEU A 49 -20.38 7.13 -13.64
CA LEU A 49 -21.76 6.77 -13.97
C LEU A 49 -21.91 5.36 -14.56
N GLN A 50 -20.81 4.66 -14.88
CA GLN A 50 -20.85 3.29 -15.37
C GLN A 50 -21.54 2.35 -14.33
N PRO A 51 -22.34 1.36 -14.77
CA PRO A 51 -22.97 0.40 -13.86
C PRO A 51 -21.94 -0.38 -13.02
N ALA A 52 -20.76 -0.66 -13.60
CA ALA A 52 -19.64 -1.29 -12.91
C ALA A 52 -19.14 -0.49 -11.69
N SER A 53 -19.26 0.84 -11.70
CA SER A 53 -18.91 1.72 -10.59
C SER A 53 -20.06 1.87 -9.57
N ARG A 54 -21.31 1.57 -9.95
CA ARG A 54 -22.49 1.67 -9.08
C ARG A 54 -22.72 0.43 -8.21
N ASP A 55 -22.49 -0.77 -8.74
CA ASP A 55 -22.78 -2.01 -8.02
C ASP A 55 -21.48 -2.75 -7.62
N GLY A 56 -21.12 -2.65 -6.34
CA GLY A 56 -20.09 -3.47 -5.68
C GLY A 56 -18.67 -2.89 -5.62
N GLN A 57 -18.20 -2.18 -6.65
CA GLN A 57 -16.78 -1.77 -6.71
C GLN A 57 -16.40 -0.66 -5.73
N ASN A 58 -17.24 0.36 -5.59
CA ASN A 58 -16.99 1.48 -4.67
C ASN A 58 -17.06 1.08 -3.19
N TRP A 59 -17.70 -0.05 -2.87
CA TRP A 59 -17.89 -0.48 -1.50
C TRP A 59 -16.98 -1.62 -1.08
N ALA A 60 -16.31 -2.31 -2.00
CA ALA A 60 -15.50 -3.49 -1.65
C ALA A 60 -14.41 -3.19 -0.60
N LEU A 61 -13.76 -2.01 -0.67
CA LEU A 61 -12.79 -1.60 0.35
C LEU A 61 -13.50 -1.33 1.69
N THR A 62 -14.60 -0.58 1.67
CA THR A 62 -15.38 -0.24 2.87
C THR A 62 -15.93 -1.49 3.54
N GLU A 63 -16.55 -2.38 2.78
CA GLU A 63 -17.07 -3.66 3.23
C GLU A 63 -15.95 -4.52 3.83
N PHE A 64 -14.82 -4.64 3.13
CA PHE A 64 -13.67 -5.40 3.63
C PHE A 64 -13.17 -4.88 4.98
N LEU A 65 -13.11 -3.56 5.15
CA LEU A 65 -12.69 -2.91 6.40
C LEU A 65 -13.73 -3.07 7.51
N VAL A 66 -15.00 -2.76 7.25
CA VAL A 66 -16.09 -2.78 8.24
C VAL A 66 -16.37 -4.20 8.73
N THR A 67 -16.43 -5.17 7.81
CA THR A 67 -16.66 -6.58 8.16
C THR A 67 -15.40 -7.25 8.73
N ARG A 68 -14.24 -6.60 8.65
CA ARG A 68 -12.92 -7.19 8.91
C ARG A 68 -12.75 -8.49 8.10
N GLY A 69 -13.01 -8.40 6.79
CA GLY A 69 -13.12 -9.54 5.87
C GLY A 69 -11.91 -10.47 5.83
N TRP A 70 -10.75 -10.02 6.32
CA TRP A 70 -9.56 -10.85 6.49
C TRP A 70 -9.66 -11.88 7.63
N ARG A 71 -10.49 -11.66 8.67
CA ARG A 71 -10.50 -12.49 9.88
C ARG A 71 -10.84 -13.95 9.60
N ALA A 72 -11.77 -14.21 8.68
CA ALA A 72 -12.15 -15.57 8.29
C ALA A 72 -11.02 -16.40 7.66
N PHE A 73 -9.90 -15.75 7.29
CA PHE A 73 -8.76 -16.39 6.63
C PHE A 73 -7.55 -16.58 7.56
N LEU A 74 -7.63 -16.14 8.82
CA LEU A 74 -6.52 -16.25 9.76
C LEU A 74 -6.51 -17.64 10.40
N ASP A 75 -5.34 -18.28 10.40
CA ASP A 75 -5.08 -19.43 11.27
C ASP A 75 -4.71 -18.95 12.69
N ALA A 76 -4.61 -19.87 13.65
CA ALA A 76 -4.28 -19.53 15.04
C ALA A 76 -2.95 -18.75 15.20
N LYS A 77 -1.98 -19.00 14.33
CA LYS A 77 -0.68 -18.30 14.33
C LYS A 77 -0.85 -16.87 13.81
N ALA A 78 -1.61 -16.68 12.75
CA ALA A 78 -1.91 -15.38 12.17
C ALA A 78 -2.80 -14.55 13.11
N GLU A 79 -3.75 -15.18 13.82
CA GLU A 79 -4.55 -14.53 14.86
C GLU A 79 -3.68 -14.05 16.02
N THR A 80 -2.70 -14.85 16.44
CA THR A 80 -1.76 -14.43 17.48
C THR A 80 -0.94 -13.22 16.99
N LYS A 81 -0.38 -13.30 15.78
CA LYS A 81 0.44 -12.23 15.20
C LYS A 81 -0.33 -10.93 15.00
N ILE A 82 -1.58 -10.98 14.53
CA ILE A 82 -2.37 -9.77 14.27
C ILE A 82 -2.78 -9.07 15.58
N ALA A 83 -2.79 -9.80 16.70
CA ALA A 83 -3.05 -9.26 18.04
C ALA A 83 -1.80 -8.76 18.76
N GLU A 84 -0.60 -8.93 18.19
CA GLU A 84 0.64 -8.44 18.78
C GLU A 84 0.75 -6.89 18.74
N ASN A 85 1.72 -6.37 19.49
CA ASN A 85 2.00 -4.93 19.55
C ASN A 85 2.42 -4.39 18.17
N PHE A 86 1.64 -3.44 17.65
CA PHE A 86 1.90 -2.79 16.36
C PHE A 86 3.27 -2.12 16.29
N LYS A 87 3.78 -1.54 17.39
CA LYS A 87 5.12 -0.93 17.42
C LYS A 87 6.22 -1.94 17.12
N ARG A 88 6.13 -3.15 17.68
CA ARG A 88 7.09 -4.24 17.38
C ARG A 88 7.02 -4.65 15.92
N PHE A 89 5.82 -4.73 15.35
CA PHE A 89 5.63 -4.96 13.91
C PHE A 89 6.29 -3.84 13.08
N ALA A 90 6.09 -2.58 13.48
CA ALA A 90 6.66 -1.42 12.81
C ALA A 90 8.19 -1.38 12.86
N ASP A 91 8.81 -1.61 14.02
CA ASP A 91 10.27 -1.65 14.17
C ASP A 91 10.91 -2.67 13.19
N ILE A 92 10.31 -3.87 13.11
CA ILE A 92 10.79 -4.94 12.25
C ILE A 92 10.65 -4.55 10.77
N HIS A 93 9.49 -4.05 10.35
CA HIS A 93 9.23 -3.75 8.96
C HIS A 93 9.95 -2.47 8.48
N LEU A 94 10.06 -1.44 9.31
CA LEU A 94 10.85 -0.23 9.01
C LEU A 94 12.31 -0.59 8.74
N SER A 95 12.91 -1.46 9.56
CA SER A 95 14.29 -1.92 9.36
C SER A 95 14.46 -2.64 8.02
N ARG A 96 13.49 -3.46 7.60
CA ARG A 96 13.51 -4.15 6.30
C ARG A 96 13.39 -3.18 5.12
N HIS A 97 12.45 -2.26 5.18
CA HIS A 97 12.24 -1.26 4.13
C HIS A 97 13.44 -0.29 4.03
N ALA A 98 13.99 0.15 5.16
CA ALA A 98 15.20 0.97 5.17
C ALA A 98 16.41 0.23 4.57
N ALA A 99 16.57 -1.06 4.87
CA ALA A 99 17.63 -1.87 4.28
C ALA A 99 17.46 -2.05 2.76
N GLU A 100 16.23 -2.26 2.28
CA GLU A 100 15.92 -2.36 0.85
C GLU A 100 16.18 -1.05 0.11
N LEU A 101 15.77 0.08 0.68
CA LEU A 101 16.05 1.40 0.12
C LEU A 101 17.56 1.65 0.07
N LYS A 102 18.26 1.40 1.18
CA LYS A 102 19.71 1.60 1.25
C LYS A 102 20.45 0.73 0.24
N SER A 103 20.06 -0.53 0.04
CA SER A 103 20.74 -1.40 -0.93
C SER A 103 20.45 -1.02 -2.37
N THR A 104 19.22 -0.63 -2.68
CA THR A 104 18.79 -0.32 -4.06
C THR A 104 19.30 1.05 -4.51
N PHE A 105 19.29 2.05 -3.62
CA PHE A 105 19.63 3.44 -3.94
C PHE A 105 21.00 3.88 -3.41
N ALA A 106 21.87 2.94 -3.02
CA ALA A 106 23.22 3.23 -2.56
C ALA A 106 24.11 3.90 -3.64
N TYR A 107 23.82 3.64 -4.91
CA TYR A 107 24.61 4.10 -6.05
C TYR A 107 23.71 4.82 -7.06
N PRO A 108 24.26 5.76 -7.86
CA PRO A 108 23.52 6.40 -8.93
C PRO A 108 23.00 5.36 -9.93
N LEU A 109 21.69 5.33 -10.15
CA LEU A 109 21.04 4.37 -11.05
C LEU A 109 21.01 4.82 -12.52
N GLY A 110 21.28 6.11 -12.79
CA GLY A 110 21.20 6.66 -14.15
C GLY A 110 19.86 6.37 -14.80
N ASP A 111 19.88 5.86 -16.03
CA ASP A 111 18.69 5.53 -16.82
C ASP A 111 17.82 4.42 -16.19
N GLN A 112 18.37 3.63 -15.25
CA GLN A 112 17.64 2.55 -14.56
C GLN A 112 16.80 3.05 -13.37
N TYR A 113 16.84 4.35 -13.06
CA TYR A 113 16.08 4.90 -11.93
C TYR A 113 14.57 4.73 -12.14
N GLY A 114 14.08 4.93 -13.37
CA GLY A 114 12.67 4.78 -13.73
C GLY A 114 12.12 3.39 -13.39
N ASP A 115 12.92 2.34 -13.61
CA ASP A 115 12.54 0.95 -13.31
C ASP A 115 12.38 0.69 -11.81
N GLN A 116 12.98 1.54 -10.95
CA GLN A 116 12.90 1.42 -9.50
C GLN A 116 11.77 2.26 -8.89
N LEU A 117 11.06 3.10 -9.65
CA LEU A 117 9.96 3.93 -9.13
C LEU A 117 8.87 3.11 -8.41
N PRO A 118 8.39 1.96 -8.94
CA PRO A 118 7.39 1.15 -8.23
C PRO A 118 7.92 0.61 -6.89
N ARG A 119 9.22 0.29 -6.82
CA ARG A 119 9.87 -0.17 -5.59
C ARG A 119 10.02 0.97 -4.59
N LEU A 120 10.41 2.16 -5.04
CA LEU A 120 10.54 3.35 -4.21
C LEU A 120 9.19 3.71 -3.59
N SER A 121 8.16 3.86 -4.43
CA SER A 121 6.79 4.19 -4.00
C SER A 121 6.26 3.19 -2.96
N ARG A 122 6.42 1.88 -3.20
CA ARG A 122 6.04 0.84 -2.23
C ARG A 122 6.73 1.01 -0.88
N ASN A 123 8.03 1.31 -0.88
CA ASN A 123 8.78 1.49 0.35
C ASN A 123 8.36 2.76 1.09
N ILE A 124 8.19 3.88 0.40
CA ILE A 124 7.71 5.14 0.99
C ILE A 124 6.33 4.94 1.63
N ASP A 125 5.38 4.34 0.91
CA ASP A 125 4.03 4.08 1.41
C ASP A 125 4.05 3.15 2.63
N SER A 126 4.86 2.08 2.58
CA SER A 126 4.99 1.16 3.70
C SER A 126 5.56 1.87 4.93
N MET A 127 6.56 2.73 4.75
CA MET A 127 7.20 3.44 5.85
C MET A 127 6.27 4.53 6.42
N LEU A 128 5.47 5.20 5.58
CA LEU A 128 4.39 6.09 6.01
C LEU A 128 3.39 5.36 6.93
N LEU A 129 2.90 4.18 6.52
CA LEU A 129 1.96 3.38 7.31
C LEU A 129 2.54 2.94 8.66
N LEU A 130 3.81 2.54 8.69
CA LEU A 130 4.48 2.06 9.90
C LEU A 130 4.85 3.19 10.86
N SER A 131 5.06 4.39 10.33
CA SER A 131 5.48 5.55 11.11
C SER A 131 4.44 6.03 12.14
N GLY A 132 3.17 5.62 11.99
CA GLY A 132 2.11 5.87 12.96
C GLY A 132 2.36 5.25 14.35
N ALA A 133 3.39 4.41 14.50
CA ALA A 133 3.85 3.90 15.79
C ALA A 133 4.77 4.87 16.58
N TYR A 134 5.15 6.02 16.01
CA TYR A 134 6.11 6.98 16.58
C TYR A 134 5.56 8.40 16.62
N ASP A 135 6.29 9.29 17.30
CA ASP A 135 6.00 10.73 17.38
C ASP A 135 6.04 11.37 15.97
N GLY A 136 4.97 12.09 15.63
CA GLY A 136 4.74 12.66 14.30
C GLY A 136 5.83 13.63 13.83
N VAL A 137 6.50 14.37 14.71
CA VAL A 137 7.46 15.40 14.29
C VAL A 137 8.75 14.78 13.72
N LYS A 138 9.27 13.73 14.37
CA LYS A 138 10.48 13.03 13.92
C LYS A 138 10.22 12.18 12.69
N THR A 139 9.03 11.59 12.63
CA THR A 139 8.54 10.81 11.50
C THR A 139 8.46 11.66 10.22
N GLN A 140 7.85 12.84 10.29
CA GLN A 140 7.67 13.70 9.11
C GLN A 140 8.99 14.16 8.52
N ALA A 141 9.92 14.66 9.35
CA ALA A 141 11.25 15.07 8.90
C ALA A 141 12.03 13.93 8.23
N TRP A 142 11.83 12.69 8.67
CA TRP A 142 12.46 11.51 8.07
C TRP A 142 11.79 11.12 6.73
N LEU A 143 10.46 11.19 6.63
CA LEU A 143 9.69 10.91 5.41
C LEU A 143 9.94 11.95 4.30
N GLU A 144 10.05 13.22 4.66
CA GLU A 144 10.29 14.34 3.72
C GLU A 144 11.60 14.14 2.92
N ASN A 145 12.62 13.53 3.51
CA ASN A 145 13.87 13.22 2.80
C ASN A 145 13.65 12.21 1.65
N TRP A 146 12.75 11.25 1.82
CA TRP A 146 12.45 10.23 0.81
C TRP A 146 11.43 10.70 -0.21
N GLN A 147 10.39 11.41 0.23
CA GLN A 147 9.41 12.05 -0.67
C GLN A 147 10.09 13.10 -1.56
N GLY A 148 11.06 13.84 -1.01
CA GLY A 148 11.87 14.78 -1.78
C GLY A 148 12.79 14.10 -2.81
N ALA A 149 13.14 12.83 -2.65
CA ALA A 149 13.87 12.05 -3.65
C ALA A 149 12.94 11.52 -4.76
N GLU A 150 11.68 11.22 -4.43
CA GLU A 150 10.64 10.85 -5.40
C GLU A 150 10.25 12.05 -6.28
N ALA A 151 10.08 13.24 -5.71
CA ALA A 151 9.63 14.44 -6.45
C ALA A 151 10.70 15.12 -7.34
N ARG A 152 11.97 14.74 -7.21
CA ARG A 152 13.09 15.31 -7.99
C ARG A 152 13.38 14.56 -9.30
N HIS A 153 12.60 13.53 -9.59
CA HIS A 153 12.70 12.69 -10.79
C HIS A 153 11.31 12.47 -11.39
#